data_AF-A0A2Z4Y5G9-F1
#
_entry.id   AF-A0A2Z4Y5G9-F1
#
_cell.length_a   1.000
_cell.length_b   1.000
_cell.length_c   1.000
_cell.angle_alpha   90.00
_cell.angle_beta   90.00
_cell.angle_gamma   90.00
#
_symmetry.space_group_name_H-M   'P 1'
#
loop_
_entity.id
_entity.type
_entity.pdbx_description
1 polymer ?
#
loop_
_entity_poly.entity_id
_entity_poly.type
_entity_poly.pdbx_seq_one_letter_code
_entity_poly.pdbx_strand_id
1 'polypeptide(L)'
;MTKSRPTANGIHATSASWREKSIVLLLSWLIPGYGFFRYGYRRRAIFLFFCIEVTFLLGAALRGSVLVPEFRWDREGFNIVALLTFITQIFNGGLGLISMLPDVLGPRFAILPYDEAYCWADLGGFFLLVSGGLNYFVLTSIYDHFYGRKTFQSFPRSEEVSA
;
A
#
# COMPACT_ATOMS: atom_id res chain seq x y z
N MET A 1 -9.39 28.42 -1.74
CA MET A 1 -9.97 27.18 -1.16
C MET A 1 -11.08 26.66 -2.07
N THR A 2 -10.74 25.82 -3.05
CA THR A 2 -11.72 25.17 -3.93
C THR A 2 -12.34 24.00 -3.17
N LYS A 3 -13.55 24.22 -2.67
CA LYS A 3 -14.42 23.21 -2.05
C LYS A 3 -14.60 22.07 -3.07
N SER A 4 -13.88 20.96 -2.92
CA SER A 4 -14.07 19.80 -3.79
C SER A 4 -15.48 19.29 -3.54
N ARG A 5 -16.36 19.53 -4.50
CA ARG A 5 -17.72 18.98 -4.48
C ARG A 5 -17.59 17.46 -4.29
N PRO A 6 -18.34 16.84 -3.37
CA PRO A 6 -18.47 15.40 -3.39
C PRO A 6 -19.03 15.05 -4.78
N THR A 7 -18.25 14.34 -5.57
CA THR A 7 -18.75 13.79 -6.84
C THR A 7 -19.94 12.90 -6.50
N ALA A 8 -20.96 12.82 -7.36
CA ALA A 8 -22.14 11.98 -7.14
C ALA A 8 -21.77 10.52 -6.75
N ASN A 9 -20.59 10.05 -7.17
CA ASN A 9 -20.01 8.75 -6.83
C ASN A 9 -19.56 8.60 -5.37
N GLY A 10 -19.23 9.68 -4.67
CA GLY A 10 -18.81 9.66 -3.26
C GLY A 10 -19.97 9.36 -2.29
N ILE A 11 -21.21 9.70 -2.68
CA ILE A 11 -22.42 9.42 -1.88
C ILE A 11 -22.79 7.93 -1.94
N HIS A 12 -22.53 7.26 -3.07
CA HIS A 12 -22.72 5.82 -3.21
C HIS A 12 -21.64 4.98 -2.51
N ALA A 13 -20.46 5.55 -2.23
CA ALA A 13 -19.36 4.83 -1.60
C ALA A 13 -19.60 4.58 -0.10
N THR A 14 -20.21 5.52 0.60
CA THR A 14 -20.50 5.42 2.04
C THR A 14 -21.57 4.38 2.34
N SER A 15 -22.59 4.26 1.48
CA SER A 15 -23.67 3.27 1.58
C SER A 15 -23.32 1.88 1.05
N ALA A 16 -22.15 1.70 0.45
CA ALA A 16 -21.70 0.41 -0.06
C ALA A 16 -21.64 -0.66 1.05
N SER A 17 -21.97 -1.88 0.68
CA SER A 17 -21.92 -3.03 1.58
C SER A 17 -20.48 -3.29 2.06
N TRP A 18 -20.32 -3.91 3.24
CA TRP A 18 -18.99 -4.26 3.75
C TRP A 18 -18.21 -5.16 2.77
N ARG A 19 -18.91 -6.05 2.03
CA ARG A 19 -18.30 -6.89 0.99
C ARG A 19 -17.66 -6.06 -0.13
N GLU A 20 -18.38 -5.06 -0.65
CA GLU A 20 -17.87 -4.18 -1.71
C GLU A 20 -16.67 -3.37 -1.22
N LYS A 21 -16.74 -2.83 0.00
CA LYS A 21 -15.62 -2.09 0.63
C LYS A 21 -14.37 -2.95 0.71
N SER A 22 -14.51 -4.18 1.23
CA SER A 22 -13.40 -5.14 1.33
C SER A 22 -12.83 -5.50 -0.05
N ILE A 23 -13.67 -5.74 -1.07
CA ILE A 23 -13.20 -6.03 -2.43
C ILE A 23 -12.42 -4.85 -3.02
N VAL A 24 -12.92 -3.62 -2.86
CA VAL A 24 -12.23 -2.43 -3.36
C VAL A 24 -10.89 -2.24 -2.66
N LEU A 25 -10.82 -2.45 -1.33
CA LEU A 25 -9.57 -2.36 -0.58
C LEU A 25 -8.59 -3.47 -0.98
N LEU A 26 -9.05 -4.72 -1.13
CA LEU A 26 -8.21 -5.83 -1.59
C LEU A 26 -7.64 -5.59 -2.99
N LEU A 27 -8.46 -5.09 -3.91
CA LEU A 27 -8.00 -4.73 -5.25
C LEU A 27 -7.09 -3.50 -5.24
N SER A 28 -7.30 -2.56 -4.31
CA SER A 28 -6.41 -1.40 -4.13
C SER A 28 -5.08 -1.76 -3.48
N TRP A 29 -5.05 -2.80 -2.65
CA TRP A 29 -3.84 -3.39 -2.13
C TRP A 29 -3.08 -4.13 -3.24
N LEU A 30 -3.79 -4.94 -4.03
CA LEU A 30 -3.19 -5.73 -5.12
C LEU A 30 -2.66 -4.84 -6.26
N ILE A 31 -3.43 -3.83 -6.65
CA ILE A 31 -3.12 -2.87 -7.71
C ILE A 31 -3.15 -1.47 -7.09
N PRO A 32 -1.97 -0.87 -6.80
CA PRO A 32 -1.88 0.45 -6.19
C PRO A 32 -2.73 1.49 -6.92
N GLY A 33 -3.58 2.20 -6.19
CA GLY A 33 -4.43 3.26 -6.76
C GLY A 33 -5.74 2.79 -7.41
N TYR A 34 -6.06 1.49 -7.43
CA TYR A 34 -7.33 0.99 -7.98
C TYR A 34 -8.57 1.65 -7.37
N GLY A 35 -8.59 1.88 -6.05
CA GLY A 35 -9.71 2.54 -5.38
C GLY A 35 -9.97 3.96 -5.88
N PHE A 36 -8.92 4.76 -6.07
CA PHE A 36 -9.06 6.10 -6.68
C PHE A 36 -9.56 6.02 -8.13
N PHE A 37 -9.13 5.00 -8.88
CA PHE A 37 -9.60 4.77 -10.24
C PHE A 37 -11.11 4.45 -10.26
N ARG A 38 -11.55 3.55 -9.39
CA ARG A 38 -12.96 3.10 -9.26
C ARG A 38 -13.93 4.23 -8.94
N TYR A 39 -13.48 5.24 -8.20
CA TYR A 39 -14.29 6.40 -7.81
C TYR A 39 -14.11 7.64 -8.71
N GLY A 40 -13.38 7.50 -9.83
CA GLY A 40 -13.28 8.53 -10.87
C GLY A 40 -12.07 9.47 -10.75
N TYR A 41 -11.19 9.29 -9.76
CA TYR A 41 -9.97 10.08 -9.59
C TYR A 41 -8.80 9.50 -10.40
N ARG A 42 -9.01 9.31 -11.72
CA ARG A 42 -8.08 8.58 -12.61
C ARG A 42 -6.67 9.18 -12.65
N ARG A 43 -6.54 10.51 -12.70
CA ARG A 43 -5.22 11.17 -12.70
C ARG A 43 -4.41 10.84 -11.46
N ARG A 44 -5.07 10.89 -10.28
CA ARG A 44 -4.43 10.56 -9.00
C ARG A 44 -4.10 9.08 -8.91
N ALA A 45 -4.99 8.21 -9.37
CA ALA A 45 -4.75 6.77 -9.41
C ALA A 45 -3.53 6.42 -10.26
N ILE A 46 -3.45 6.95 -11.48
CA ILE A 46 -2.32 6.72 -12.40
C ILE A 46 -1.02 7.26 -11.79
N PHE A 47 -1.03 8.47 -11.25
CA PHE A 47 0.16 9.04 -10.60
C PHE A 47 0.65 8.17 -9.44
N LEU A 48 -0.24 7.77 -8.52
CA LEU A 48 0.12 6.93 -7.38
C LEU A 48 0.61 5.54 -7.81
N PHE A 49 -0.05 4.94 -8.80
CA PHE A 49 0.38 3.68 -9.40
C PHE A 49 1.80 3.80 -9.93
N PHE A 50 2.07 4.77 -10.81
CA PHE A 50 3.43 4.96 -11.34
C PHE A 50 4.46 5.23 -10.26
N CYS A 51 4.17 6.09 -9.27
CA CYS A 51 5.12 6.35 -8.18
C CYS A 51 5.46 5.09 -7.40
N ILE A 52 4.47 4.27 -7.04
CA ILE A 52 4.68 3.05 -6.24
C ILE A 52 5.39 1.99 -7.08
N GLU A 53 4.89 1.73 -8.29
CA GLU A 53 5.42 0.68 -9.16
C GLU A 53 6.83 1.00 -9.67
N VAL A 54 7.13 2.26 -10.01
CA VAL A 54 8.50 2.65 -10.40
C VAL A 54 9.45 2.51 -9.20
N THR A 55 9.02 2.89 -8.00
CA THR A 55 9.84 2.72 -6.78
C THR A 55 10.12 1.24 -6.53
N PHE A 56 9.10 0.38 -6.67
CA PHE A 56 9.26 -1.06 -6.55
C PHE A 56 10.21 -1.63 -7.62
N LEU A 57 10.00 -1.27 -8.89
CA LEU A 57 10.81 -1.76 -10.01
C LEU A 57 12.26 -1.29 -9.91
N LEU A 58 12.51 -0.08 -9.39
CA LEU A 58 13.87 0.37 -9.07
C LEU A 58 14.52 -0.52 -8.02
N GLY A 59 13.81 -0.87 -6.96
CA GLY A 59 14.33 -1.77 -5.95
C GLY A 59 14.59 -3.19 -6.49
N ALA A 60 13.68 -3.71 -7.31
CA ALA A 60 13.87 -4.99 -7.99
C ALA A 60 15.04 -4.96 -8.99
N ALA A 61 15.22 -3.86 -9.73
CA ALA A 61 16.35 -3.68 -10.64
C ALA A 61 17.71 -3.67 -9.91
N LEU A 62 17.72 -3.19 -8.66
CA LEU A 62 18.88 -3.23 -7.77
C LEU A 62 19.10 -4.60 -7.11
N ARG A 63 18.40 -5.65 -7.57
CA ARG A 63 18.45 -7.01 -7.04
C ARG A 63 17.84 -7.17 -5.65
N GLY A 64 17.01 -6.21 -5.21
CA GLY A 64 16.21 -6.34 -3.99
C GLY A 64 15.03 -7.30 -4.19
N SER A 65 14.67 -8.02 -3.14
CA SER A 65 13.46 -8.85 -3.09
C SER A 65 12.69 -8.61 -1.79
N VAL A 66 11.44 -9.06 -1.76
CA VAL A 66 10.66 -9.13 -0.53
C VAL A 66 11.24 -10.23 0.35
N LEU A 67 11.81 -9.86 1.49
CA LEU A 67 12.50 -10.79 2.37
C LEU A 67 11.51 -11.52 3.27
N VAL A 68 11.45 -12.85 3.14
CA VAL A 68 10.61 -13.68 4.00
C VAL A 68 11.34 -13.95 5.32
N PRO A 69 10.80 -13.53 6.48
CA PRO A 69 11.48 -13.70 7.75
C PRO A 69 11.33 -15.14 8.26
N GLU A 70 12.27 -15.57 9.11
CA GLU A 70 12.07 -16.77 9.92
C GLU A 70 11.05 -16.45 11.03
N PHE A 71 9.94 -17.18 11.06
CA PHE A 71 8.84 -16.94 12.00
C PHE A 71 9.03 -17.70 13.32
N ARG A 72 9.94 -18.67 13.36
CA ARG A 72 10.17 -19.48 14.54
C ARG A 72 11.15 -18.80 15.51
N TRP A 73 10.70 -18.51 16.73
CA TRP A 73 11.51 -17.86 17.77
C TRP A 73 12.74 -18.66 18.24
N ASP A 74 12.82 -19.95 17.91
CA ASP A 74 13.83 -20.89 18.41
C ASP A 74 15.03 -21.02 17.47
N ARG A 75 15.00 -20.31 16.34
CA ARG A 75 16.06 -20.33 15.32
C ARG A 75 16.83 -19.01 15.34
N GLU A 76 18.14 -19.11 15.10
CA GLU A 76 19.05 -17.96 15.05
C GLU A 76 18.70 -16.92 13.97
N GLY A 77 17.93 -17.32 12.94
CA GLY A 77 17.45 -16.41 11.89
C GLY A 77 16.26 -15.54 12.29
N PHE A 78 15.66 -15.73 13.47
CA PHE A 78 14.54 -14.91 13.93
C PHE A 78 15.00 -13.48 14.23
N ASN A 79 14.40 -12.51 13.54
CA ASN A 79 14.70 -11.10 13.74
C ASN A 79 13.40 -10.28 13.66
N ILE A 80 13.10 -9.54 14.73
CA ILE A 80 11.91 -8.67 14.78
C ILE A 80 11.95 -7.58 13.70
N VAL A 81 13.14 -7.09 13.34
CA VAL A 81 13.30 -6.11 12.27
C VAL A 81 12.93 -6.72 10.93
N ALA A 82 13.34 -7.98 10.67
CA ALA A 82 12.96 -8.68 9.45
C ALA A 82 11.44 -8.90 9.38
N LEU A 83 10.80 -9.20 10.51
CA LEU A 83 9.34 -9.33 10.56
C LEU A 83 8.62 -8.01 10.25
N LEU A 84 9.08 -6.89 10.83
CA LEU A 84 8.50 -5.57 10.57
C LEU A 84 8.74 -5.11 9.12
N THR A 85 9.92 -5.37 8.58
CA THR A 85 10.26 -5.15 7.17
C THR A 85 9.33 -5.95 6.26
N PHE A 86 9.11 -7.23 6.55
CA PHE A 86 8.21 -8.08 5.79
C PHE A 86 6.75 -7.60 5.84
N ILE A 87 6.24 -7.25 7.03
CA ILE A 87 4.88 -6.71 7.20
C ILE A 87 4.70 -5.44 6.35
N THR A 88 5.74 -4.61 6.24
CA THR A 88 5.68 -3.40 5.42
C THR A 88 5.77 -3.74 3.93
N GLN A 89 6.66 -4.66 3.54
CA GLN A 89 6.88 -5.06 2.15
C GLN A 89 5.70 -5.87 1.57
N ILE A 90 4.89 -6.54 2.40
CA ILE A 90 3.67 -7.23 1.93
C ILE A 90 2.66 -6.24 1.33
N PHE A 91 2.74 -4.95 1.70
CA PHE A 91 1.94 -3.91 1.08
C PHE A 91 2.38 -3.56 -0.34
N ASN A 92 3.45 -4.15 -0.90
CA ASN A 92 3.74 -4.04 -2.34
C ASN A 92 2.71 -4.75 -3.25
N GLY A 93 1.71 -5.42 -2.67
CA GLY A 93 0.59 -5.96 -3.42
C GLY A 93 1.02 -7.07 -4.37
N GLY A 94 0.51 -7.04 -5.60
CA GLY A 94 0.74 -8.10 -6.58
C GLY A 94 2.21 -8.32 -6.93
N LEU A 95 2.97 -7.25 -7.16
CA LEU A 95 4.40 -7.38 -7.48
C LEU A 95 5.23 -7.85 -6.29
N GLY A 96 4.85 -7.44 -5.07
CA GLY A 96 5.47 -7.95 -3.84
C GLY A 96 5.31 -9.46 -3.71
N LEU A 97 4.10 -9.99 -3.98
CA LEU A 97 3.86 -11.43 -3.99
C LEU A 97 4.71 -12.15 -5.04
N ILE A 98 4.82 -11.58 -6.24
CA ILE A 98 5.65 -12.15 -7.32
C ILE A 98 7.13 -12.19 -6.92
N SER A 99 7.64 -11.15 -6.27
CA SER A 99 9.01 -11.09 -5.78
C SER A 99 9.33 -12.17 -4.75
N MET A 100 8.35 -12.54 -3.92
CA MET A 100 8.49 -13.55 -2.87
C MET A 100 8.34 -15.00 -3.38
N LEU A 101 7.82 -15.22 -4.59
CA LEU A 101 7.62 -16.57 -5.14
C LEU A 101 8.88 -17.46 -5.15
N PRO A 102 10.09 -16.96 -5.47
CA PRO A 102 11.29 -17.79 -5.49
C PRO A 102 11.65 -18.34 -4.11
N ASP A 103 11.43 -17.53 -3.06
CA ASP A 103 11.74 -17.91 -1.68
C ASP A 103 10.72 -18.91 -1.11
N VAL A 104 9.47 -18.86 -1.59
CA VAL A 104 8.38 -19.73 -1.09
C VAL A 104 8.22 -21.01 -1.90
N LEU A 105 8.29 -20.92 -3.24
CA LEU A 105 8.01 -22.03 -4.16
C LEU A 105 9.28 -22.58 -4.84
N GLY A 106 10.42 -21.95 -4.58
CA GLY A 106 11.74 -22.35 -5.06
C GLY A 106 12.24 -21.57 -6.28
N PRO A 107 13.53 -21.71 -6.63
CA PRO A 107 14.24 -20.83 -7.58
C PRO A 107 13.69 -20.85 -9.01
N ARG A 108 12.87 -21.85 -9.36
CA ARG A 108 12.26 -22.00 -10.68
C ARG A 108 11.23 -20.91 -11.01
N PHE A 109 10.72 -20.23 -9.98
CA PHE A 109 9.76 -19.13 -10.12
C PHE A 109 10.42 -17.74 -10.03
N ALA A 110 11.75 -17.66 -10.23
CA ALA A 110 12.49 -16.41 -10.31
C ALA A 110 12.11 -15.60 -11.56
N ILE A 111 11.05 -14.82 -11.44
CA ILE A 111 10.62 -13.85 -12.47
C ILE A 111 11.41 -12.54 -12.32
N LEU A 112 11.67 -12.13 -11.07
CA LEU A 112 12.41 -10.92 -10.75
C LEU A 112 13.86 -11.24 -10.40
N PRO A 113 14.82 -10.38 -10.80
CA PRO A 113 16.22 -10.59 -10.51
C PRO A 113 16.49 -10.38 -9.02
N TYR A 114 16.83 -11.43 -8.29
CA TYR A 114 17.26 -11.38 -6.89
C TYR A 114 18.67 -11.97 -6.76
N ASP A 115 19.54 -11.26 -6.05
CA ASP A 115 20.90 -11.72 -5.75
C ASP A 115 21.37 -11.04 -4.46
N GLU A 116 21.39 -11.80 -3.37
CA GLU A 116 21.81 -11.33 -2.04
C GLU A 116 23.29 -10.93 -1.99
N ALA A 117 24.12 -11.48 -2.88
CA ALA A 117 25.55 -11.15 -2.93
C ALA A 117 25.82 -9.82 -3.67
N TYR A 118 24.81 -9.22 -4.27
CA TYR A 118 24.95 -7.97 -5.01
C TYR A 118 25.06 -6.78 -4.04
N CYS A 119 26.07 -5.93 -4.22
CA CYS A 119 26.35 -4.81 -3.31
C CYS A 119 25.22 -3.76 -3.19
N TRP A 120 24.25 -3.77 -4.11
CA TRP A 120 23.08 -2.89 -4.08
C TRP A 120 21.79 -3.58 -3.62
N ALA A 121 21.82 -4.88 -3.31
CA ALA A 121 20.64 -5.65 -2.92
C ALA A 121 19.95 -5.06 -1.68
N ASP A 122 20.72 -4.65 -0.68
CA ASP A 122 20.22 -3.98 0.53
C ASP A 122 19.51 -2.67 0.19
N LEU A 123 20.11 -1.86 -0.71
CA LEU A 123 19.47 -0.64 -1.20
C LEU A 123 18.17 -0.95 -1.93
N GLY A 124 18.16 -2.01 -2.75
CA GLY A 124 16.96 -2.51 -3.40
C GLY A 124 15.85 -2.86 -2.40
N GLY A 125 16.21 -3.56 -1.31
CA GLY A 125 15.30 -3.88 -0.21
C GLY A 125 14.68 -2.64 0.45
N PHE A 126 15.45 -1.55 0.60
CA PHE A 126 14.94 -0.27 1.09
C PHE A 126 13.91 0.35 0.14
N PHE A 127 14.15 0.32 -1.18
CA PHE A 127 13.16 0.79 -2.16
C PHE A 127 11.85 0.01 -2.07
N LEU A 128 11.94 -1.33 -1.95
CA LEU A 128 10.78 -2.21 -1.74
C LEU A 128 10.04 -1.89 -0.42
N LEU A 129 10.78 -1.55 0.63
CA LEU A 129 10.19 -1.15 1.91
C LEU A 129 9.40 0.17 1.77
N VAL A 130 9.98 1.16 1.08
CA VAL A 130 9.34 2.46 0.84
C VAL A 130 8.11 2.31 -0.05
N SER A 131 8.18 1.53 -1.13
CA SER A 131 7.02 1.30 -2.00
C SER A 131 5.87 0.61 -1.26
N GLY A 132 6.18 -0.36 -0.39
CA GLY A 132 5.18 -1.02 0.46
C GLY A 132 4.51 -0.04 1.42
N GLY A 133 5.30 0.78 2.12
CA GLY A 133 4.79 1.83 3.00
C GLY A 133 3.93 2.87 2.27
N LEU A 134 4.32 3.30 1.07
CA LEU A 134 3.53 4.20 0.24
C LEU A 134 2.18 3.59 -0.14
N ASN A 135 2.15 2.32 -0.54
CA ASN A 135 0.88 1.66 -0.88
C ASN A 135 -0.04 1.50 0.34
N TYR A 136 0.52 1.22 1.52
CA TYR A 136 -0.23 1.24 2.77
C TYR A 136 -0.90 2.60 3.03
N PHE A 137 -0.15 3.71 2.90
CA PHE A 137 -0.72 5.05 3.06
C PHE A 137 -1.77 5.39 1.99
N VAL A 138 -1.63 4.87 0.78
CA VAL A 138 -2.64 5.01 -0.26
C VAL A 138 -3.91 4.24 0.11
N LEU A 139 -3.79 3.03 0.64
CA LEU A 139 -4.90 2.20 1.08
C LEU A 139 -5.70 2.89 2.21
N THR A 140 -5.02 3.39 3.24
CA THR A 140 -5.65 4.12 4.34
C THR A 140 -6.27 5.42 3.86
N SER A 141 -5.60 6.15 2.97
CA SER A 141 -6.15 7.34 2.33
C SER A 141 -7.43 7.05 1.53
N ILE A 142 -7.51 5.92 0.83
CA ILE A 142 -8.74 5.49 0.13
C ILE A 142 -9.85 5.24 1.14
N TYR A 143 -9.54 4.50 2.21
CA TYR A 143 -10.51 4.20 3.26
C TYR A 143 -11.07 5.48 3.89
N ASP A 144 -10.19 6.40 4.32
CA ASP A 144 -10.59 7.65 4.97
C ASP A 144 -11.32 8.59 4.01
N HIS A 145 -10.91 8.64 2.74
CA HIS A 145 -11.50 9.56 1.78
C HIS A 145 -12.92 9.15 1.36
N PHE A 146 -13.18 7.84 1.20
CA PHE A 146 -14.44 7.32 0.67
C PHE A 146 -15.37 6.69 1.71
N TYR A 147 -14.82 6.10 2.78
CA TYR A 147 -15.60 5.37 3.80
C TYR A 147 -15.49 5.99 5.19
N GLY A 148 -14.47 6.82 5.44
CA GLY A 148 -14.27 7.50 6.71
C GLY A 148 -15.45 8.40 7.07
N ARG A 149 -15.92 8.29 8.31
CA ARG A 149 -16.89 9.24 8.86
C ARG A 149 -16.18 10.58 9.04
N LYS A 150 -16.47 11.54 8.17
CA LYS A 150 -16.04 12.93 8.39
C LYS A 150 -16.91 13.49 9.51
N THR A 151 -16.42 13.40 10.75
CA THR A 151 -17.03 14.10 11.88
C THR A 151 -16.85 15.58 11.62
N PHE A 152 -17.85 16.22 11.00
CA PHE A 152 -17.88 17.65 10.84
C PHE A 152 -18.20 18.21 12.24
N GLN A 153 -17.17 18.39 13.07
CA GLN A 153 -17.31 19.20 14.27
C GLN A 153 -17.52 20.64 13.78
N SER A 154 -18.78 21.06 13.70
CA SER A 154 -19.11 22.48 13.71
C SER A 154 -18.56 23.04 15.01
N PHE A 155 -17.51 23.84 14.94
CA PHE A 155 -17.13 24.68 16.07
C PHE A 155 -18.34 25.52 16.46
N PRO A 156 -18.71 25.60 17.76
CA PRO A 156 -19.76 26.51 18.20
C PRO A 156 -19.41 27.91 17.71
N ARG A 157 -20.38 28.61 17.12
CA ARG A 157 -20.18 30.02 16.78
C ARG A 157 -19.87 30.76 18.06
N SER A 158 -18.98 31.75 17.97
CA SER A 158 -18.66 32.65 19.08
C SER A 158 -19.88 33.34 19.70
N GLU A 159 -21.03 33.32 19.02
CA GLU A 159 -22.32 33.80 19.51
C GLU A 159 -22.93 32.92 20.63
N GLU A 160 -22.53 31.65 20.75
CA GLU A 160 -23.03 30.71 21.77
C GLU A 160 -22.16 30.67 23.04
N VAL A 161 -20.98 31.28 23.02
CA VAL A 161 -20.02 31.28 24.14
C VAL A 161 -20.24 32.50 25.07
N SER A 162 -21.22 33.35 24.78
CA SER A 162 -21.48 34.62 25.49
C SER A 162 -22.86 34.72 26.15
N ALA A 163 -23.55 33.60 26.37
CA ALA A 163 -24.76 33.50 27.20
C ALA A 163 -24.49 32.64 28.43
#